data_AF-A0A7J4ZS31-F1
#
_entry.id   AF-A0A7J4ZS31-F1
#
_cell.length_a   1.000
_cell.length_b   1.000
_cell.length_c   1.000
_cell.angle_alpha   90.00
_cell.angle_beta   90.00
_cell.angle_gamma   90.00
#
_symmetry.space_group_name_H-M   'P 1'
#
loop_
_entity.id
_entity.type
_entity.pdbx_description
1 polymer ?
#
loop_
_entity_poly.entity_id
_entity_poly.type
_entity_poly.pdbx_seq_one_letter_code
_entity_poly.pdbx_strand_id
1 'polypeptide(L)' 'MTGENEKKHPCPDCTYCQWCSDDRCRLCRNRSACCRRKLSLAEQIALYESLNKPAGGPGPNDKE' A
#
# COMPACT_ATOMS: atom_id res chain seq x y z
N MET A 1 -21.99 22.19 21.56
CA MET A 1 -20.88 21.35 22.04
C MET A 1 -20.67 20.22 21.03
N THR A 2 -19.90 20.46 19.97
CA THR A 2 -19.62 19.47 18.93
C THR A 2 -18.38 18.68 19.35
N GLY A 3 -18.59 17.62 20.13
CA GLY A 3 -17.55 16.67 20.50
C GLY A 3 -17.18 15.80 19.30
N GLU A 4 -16.51 16.37 18.31
CA GLU A 4 -15.80 15.60 17.30
C GLU A 4 -14.58 14.97 17.95
N ASN A 5 -14.82 13.84 18.63
CA ASN A 5 -13.88 12.80 19.04
C ASN A 5 -12.41 13.21 19.14
N GLU A 6 -11.87 13.28 20.36
CA GLU A 6 -10.44 13.47 20.66
C GLU A 6 -9.58 12.32 20.08
N LYS A 7 -9.37 12.34 18.77
CA LYS A 7 -8.47 11.42 18.10
C LYS A 7 -7.06 11.99 18.23
N LYS A 8 -6.10 11.14 18.58
CA LYS A 8 -4.66 11.47 18.56
C LYS A 8 -4.21 12.05 17.20
N HIS A 9 -4.85 11.61 16.11
CA HIS A 9 -4.56 12.06 14.74
C HIS A 9 -5.86 12.23 13.92
N PRO A 10 -5.84 13.04 12.84
CA PRO A 10 -6.95 13.18 11.92
C PRO A 10 -7.04 12.00 10.94
N CYS A 11 -7.08 10.76 11.46
CA CYS A 11 -7.24 9.57 10.63
C CYS A 11 -8.72 9.31 10.32
N PRO A 12 -9.08 9.13 9.03
CA PRO A 12 -10.47 8.94 8.61
C PRO A 12 -11.01 7.57 9.05
N ASP A 13 -10.16 6.55 9.11
CA ASP A 13 -10.58 5.17 9.40
C ASP A 13 -10.53 4.83 10.90
N CYS A 14 -10.09 5.76 11.76
CA CYS A 14 -10.16 5.58 13.20
C CYS A 14 -11.51 6.07 13.71
N THR A 15 -12.45 5.16 13.95
CA THR A 15 -13.79 5.46 14.46
C THR A 15 -13.83 5.61 15.98
N TYR A 16 -12.92 4.93 16.69
CA TYR A 16 -12.77 5.01 18.15
C TYR A 16 -11.27 5.03 18.53
N CYS A 17 -10.77 6.20 18.95
CA CYS A 17 -9.35 6.35 19.25
C CYS A 17 -9.02 5.77 20.63
N GLN A 18 -8.28 4.66 20.65
CA GLN A 18 -7.78 4.03 21.88
C GLN A 18 -6.38 4.53 22.28
N TRP A 19 -5.90 5.64 21.69
CA TRP A 19 -4.55 6.15 21.95
C TRP A 19 -3.44 5.11 21.73
N CYS A 20 -3.60 4.29 20.68
CA CYS A 20 -2.63 3.27 20.34
C CYS A 20 -1.25 3.84 19.94
N SER A 21 -0.23 2.98 19.88
CA SER A 21 1.10 3.36 19.39
C SER A 21 1.05 3.89 17.95
N ASP A 22 2.05 4.68 17.57
CA ASP A 22 2.11 5.28 16.22
C ASP A 22 2.12 4.22 15.12
N ASP A 23 2.73 3.06 15.37
CA ASP A 23 2.74 1.96 14.42
C ASP A 23 1.34 1.45 14.07
N ARG A 24 0.48 1.29 15.08
CA ARG A 24 -0.93 0.95 14.87
C ARG A 24 -1.70 2.09 14.21
N CYS A 25 -1.36 3.35 14.54
CA CYS A 25 -1.96 4.51 13.86
C CYS A 25 -1.59 4.57 12.37
N ARG A 26 -0.43 4.05 11.93
CA ARG A 26 -0.06 4.04 10.50
C ARG A 26 -1.10 3.31 9.65
N LEU A 27 -1.75 2.27 10.19
CA LEU A 27 -2.80 1.53 9.48
C LEU A 27 -4.01 2.42 9.16
N CYS A 28 -4.48 3.19 10.14
CA CYS A 28 -5.62 4.10 9.96
C CYS A 28 -5.25 5.40 9.21
N ARG A 29 -3.97 5.78 9.22
CA ARG A 29 -3.47 6.99 8.52
C ARG A 29 -3.11 6.71 7.07
N ASN A 30 -2.68 5.49 6.76
CA ASN A 30 -2.26 5.11 5.42
C ASN A 30 -3.42 4.45 4.69
N ARG A 31 -4.46 5.25 4.40
CA ARG A 31 -5.64 4.82 3.63
C ARG A 31 -5.26 4.23 2.27
N SER A 32 -4.17 4.74 1.70
CA SER A 32 -3.50 4.23 0.49
C SER A 32 -2.82 2.87 0.63
N ALA A 33 -2.58 2.36 1.84
CA ALA A 33 -2.02 1.02 2.06
C ALA A 33 -3.08 0.00 2.46
N CYS A 34 -4.04 0.37 3.32
CA CYS A 34 -5.12 -0.51 3.77
C CYS A 34 -6.10 -0.87 2.64
N CYS A 35 -6.40 0.09 1.77
CA CYS A 35 -7.43 -0.04 0.75
C CYS A 35 -6.87 -0.06 -0.68
N ARG A 36 -5.62 -0.49 -0.88
CA ARG A 36 -5.16 -0.68 -2.26
C ARG A 36 -6.10 -1.65 -2.94
N ARG A 37 -6.68 -1.21 -4.06
CA ARG A 37 -7.40 -2.09 -4.96
C ARG A 37 -6.49 -3.30 -5.24
N LYS A 38 -6.98 -4.50 -4.95
CA LYS A 38 -6.30 -5.72 -5.38
C LYS A 38 -6.20 -5.66 -6.89
N LEU A 39 -4.97 -5.71 -7.41
CA LEU A 39 -4.73 -5.83 -8.84
C LEU A 39 -5.39 -7.14 -9.32
N SER A 40 -6.05 -7.09 -10.47
CA SER A 40 -6.48 -8.29 -11.18
C SER A 40 -5.27 -9.14 -11.56
N LEU A 41 -5.49 -10.41 -11.89
CA LEU A 41 -4.41 -11.31 -12.30
C LEU A 41 -3.58 -10.73 -13.46
N ALA A 42 -4.25 -10.18 -14.48
CA ALA A 42 -3.59 -9.54 -15.62
C ALA A 42 -2.73 -8.34 -15.20
N GLU A 43 -3.23 -7.50 -14.31
CA GLU A 43 -2.48 -6.34 -13.81
C GLU A 43 -1.29 -6.75 -12.93
N GLN A 44 -1.42 -7.84 -12.17
CA GLN A 44 -0.30 -8.39 -11.39
C GLN A 44 0.82 -8.91 -12.30
N ILE A 45 0.46 -9.63 -13.37
CA ILE A 45 1.41 -10.14 -14.37
C ILE A 45 2.14 -8.97 -15.04
N ALA A 46 1.41 -7.96 -15.53
CA ALA A 46 2.00 -6.80 -16.17
C ALA A 46 2.94 -6.01 -15.23
N LEU A 47 2.56 -5.87 -13.95
CA LEU A 47 3.42 -5.24 -12.95
C LEU A 47 4.70 -6.06 -12.73
N TYR A 48 4.58 -7.38 -12.57
CA TYR A 48 5.75 -8.26 -12.40
C TYR A 48 6.70 -8.16 -13.59
N GLU A 49 6.19 -8.26 -14.81
CA GLU A 49 6.99 -8.11 -16.03
C GLU A 49 7.68 -6.75 -16.08
N SER A 50 6.98 -5.66 -15.74
CA SER A 50 7.57 -4.32 -15.75
C SER A 50 8.73 -4.16 -14.75
N LEU A 51 8.62 -4.76 -13.56
CA LEU A 51 9.63 -4.69 -12.51
C LEU A 51 10.82 -5.61 -12.80
N ASN A 52 10.58 -6.73 -13.48
CA ASN A 52 11.58 -7.75 -13.78
C ASN A 52 12.06 -7.69 -15.24
N LYS A 53 11.70 -6.64 -15.98
CA LYS A 53 12.23 -6.41 -17.32
C LYS A 53 13.75 -6.35 -17.21
N PRO A 54 14.50 -7.23 -17.90
CA PRO A 54 15.94 -7.12 -17.91
C PRO A 54 16.30 -5.76 -18.49
N ALA A 55 17.17 -5.04 -17.80
CA ALA A 55 17.68 -3.75 -18.26
C ALA A 55 18.57 -3.98 -19.49
N GLY A 56 17.94 -4.11 -20.67
CA GLY A 56 18.56 -3.99 -21.99
C GLY A 56 19.92 -4.67 -22.19
N GLY A 57 20.07 -5.93 -21.79
CA GLY A 57 21.25 -6.73 -22.13
C GLY A 57 20.84 -8.15 -22.54
N PRO A 58 21.49 -8.74 -23.57
CA PRO A 58 21.22 -10.13 -23.94
C PRO A 58 21.48 -11.03 -22.74
N GLY A 59 20.56 -11.97 -22.49
CA GLY A 59 20.78 -12.98 -21.47
C GLY A 59 21.98 -13.85 -21.87
N PRO A 60 22.72 -14.42 -20.92
CA PRO A 60 23.93 -15.21 -21.23
C PRO A 60 23.65 -16.51 -22.00
N ASN A 61 22.40 -16.81 -22.37
CA ASN A 61 21.99 -18.09 -22.95
C ASN A 61 21.31 -17.97 -24.32
N ASP A 62 21.34 -16.81 -24.98
CA ASP A 62 20.98 -16.71 -26.40
C ASP A 62 22.18 -17.18 -27.26
N LYS A 63 22.47 -18.49 -27.24
CA LYS A 63 23.27 -19.16 -28.28
C LYS A 63 22.37 -20.16 -28.99
N GLU A 64 22.15 -19.83 -30.27
CA GLU A 64 21.65 -20.58 -31.43
C GLU A 64 21.36 -22.08 -31.24
#